data_AF-A0A9Q0WMV9-F1
#
_entry.id   AF-A0A9Q0WMV9-F1
#
_cell.length_a   1.000
_cell.length_b   1.000
_cell.length_c   1.000
_cell.angle_alpha   90.00
_cell.angle_beta   90.00
_cell.angle_gamma   90.00
#
_symmetry.space_group_name_H-M   'P 1'
#
loop_
_entity.id
_entity.type
_entity.pdbx_description
1 polymer ?
#
loop_
_entity_poly.entity_id
_entity_poly.type
_entity_poly.pdbx_seq_one_letter_code
_entity_poly.pdbx_strand_id
1 'polypeptide(L)'
;MGTQCLNPAFVHAIAVPDVDMLDKSDKICVVARGDGIVDVINIESELAVIRSKTSAKARKGSSSTSKDGVPAAGTEILDENARKRLHLDYSVGGHAAAVSCVAFSLFGEKGKLIISGGNDKSVKVWDCSKYDGAVQTGGNSDVLRLNINLSKKVNWLCTTPTDSENLVVCDTTKVVKAYSVS
;
A
#
# COMPACT_ATOMS: atom_id res chain seq x y z
N MET A 1 25.12 -2.76 -20.05
CA MET A 1 24.26 -1.58 -20.31
C MET A 1 23.60 -1.21 -18.99
N GLY A 2 23.84 0.00 -18.48
CA GLY A 2 23.28 0.43 -17.20
C GLY A 2 21.78 0.64 -17.32
N THR A 3 21.01 -0.02 -16.47
CA THR A 3 19.57 0.21 -16.35
C THR A 3 19.36 1.59 -15.75
N GLN A 4 18.80 2.52 -16.53
CA GLN A 4 18.38 3.81 -16.02
C GLN A 4 17.10 3.61 -15.20
N CYS A 5 17.20 3.78 -13.88
CA CYS A 5 16.02 3.83 -13.02
C CYS A 5 15.34 5.19 -13.22
N LEU A 6 14.20 5.20 -13.90
CA LEU A 6 13.34 6.38 -13.97
C LEU A 6 12.54 6.47 -12.67
N ASN A 7 12.53 7.64 -12.03
CA ASN A 7 11.61 7.89 -10.93
C ASN A 7 10.19 7.75 -11.50
N PRO A 8 9.34 6.84 -11.00
CA PRO A 8 7.96 6.80 -11.43
C PRO A 8 7.35 8.17 -11.14
N ALA A 9 6.79 8.85 -12.14
CA ALA A 9 6.28 10.22 -12.03
C ALA A 9 5.17 10.41 -10.97
N PHE A 10 4.81 9.32 -10.28
CA PHE A 10 3.62 9.19 -9.48
C PHE A 10 3.86 8.55 -8.12
N VAL A 11 5.08 8.09 -7.83
CA VAL A 11 5.45 7.53 -6.53
C VAL A 11 6.28 8.57 -5.79
N HIS A 12 5.82 9.00 -4.63
CA HIS A 12 6.48 10.03 -3.83
C HIS A 12 7.30 9.45 -2.68
N ALA A 13 6.85 8.33 -2.11
CA ALA A 13 7.59 7.63 -1.06
C ALA A 13 7.26 6.13 -1.09
N ILE A 14 8.21 5.34 -0.60
CA ILE A 14 8.06 3.90 -0.39
C ILE A 14 8.54 3.60 1.02
N ALA A 15 7.81 2.73 1.73
CA ALA A 15 8.22 2.18 3.02
C ALA A 15 8.18 0.65 2.96
N VAL A 16 9.17 0.03 3.57
CA VAL A 16 9.22 -1.41 3.82
C VAL A 16 9.35 -1.64 5.32
N PRO A 17 8.77 -2.72 5.86
CA PRO A 17 8.93 -3.07 7.26
C PRO A 17 10.39 -3.49 7.52
N ASP A 18 10.91 -3.13 8.69
CA ASP A 18 12.24 -3.60 9.13
C ASP A 18 12.19 -5.09 9.49
N VAL A 19 13.34 -5.77 9.32
CA VAL A 19 13.86 -6.86 10.18
C VAL A 19 12.80 -7.62 11.00
N ASP A 20 12.51 -6.99 12.14
CA ASP A 20 11.85 -7.56 13.30
C ASP A 20 10.43 -7.00 13.48
N MET A 21 9.86 -6.32 12.48
CA MET A 21 8.53 -5.72 12.57
C MET A 21 7.39 -6.71 12.34
N LEU A 22 7.61 -7.75 11.54
CA LEU A 22 6.54 -8.62 11.07
C LEU A 22 6.99 -10.06 11.21
N ASP A 23 6.38 -10.77 12.17
CA ASP A 23 6.84 -12.10 12.58
C ASP A 23 6.78 -13.14 11.45
N LYS A 24 5.85 -13.00 10.49
CA LYS A 24 5.65 -13.93 9.36
C LYS A 24 4.93 -13.32 8.15
N SER A 25 4.50 -12.06 8.20
CA SER A 25 3.74 -11.52 7.09
C SER A 25 4.66 -11.21 5.92
N ASP A 26 4.21 -11.71 4.78
CA ASP A 26 4.64 -11.41 3.42
C ASP A 26 5.46 -10.13 3.32
N LYS A 27 6.59 -10.18 2.61
CA LYS A 27 7.42 -9.00 2.30
C LYS A 27 6.55 -7.93 1.64
N ILE A 28 5.96 -7.04 2.44
CA ILE A 28 5.08 -5.99 1.96
C ILE A 28 5.87 -4.71 1.70
N CYS A 29 5.38 -3.91 0.78
CA CYS A 29 5.86 -2.58 0.48
C CYS A 29 4.65 -1.66 0.48
N VAL A 30 4.78 -0.49 1.12
CA VAL A 30 3.76 0.55 1.11
C VAL A 30 4.23 1.70 0.25
N VAL A 31 3.34 2.22 -0.59
CA VAL A 31 3.67 3.23 -1.60
C VAL A 31 2.75 4.45 -1.44
N ALA A 32 3.34 5.62 -1.25
CA ALA A 32 2.65 6.90 -1.29
C ALA A 32 2.60 7.44 -2.72
N ARG A 33 1.41 7.73 -3.23
CA ARG A 33 1.21 8.14 -4.64
C ARG A 33 0.75 9.59 -4.81
N GLY A 34 1.01 10.11 -5.99
CA GLY A 34 0.66 11.48 -6.41
C GLY A 34 -0.84 11.76 -6.57
N ASP A 35 -1.69 10.72 -6.68
CA ASP A 35 -3.16 10.85 -6.71
C ASP A 35 -3.85 10.76 -5.36
N GLY A 36 -3.11 10.60 -4.27
CA GLY A 36 -3.71 10.46 -2.94
C GLY A 36 -3.96 9.01 -2.51
N ILE A 37 -3.58 8.04 -3.33
CA ILE A 37 -3.67 6.62 -2.98
C ILE A 37 -2.44 6.19 -2.16
N VAL A 38 -2.68 5.36 -1.13
CA VAL A 38 -1.64 4.58 -0.48
C VAL A 38 -1.81 3.11 -0.87
N ASP A 39 -0.83 2.53 -1.56
CA ASP A 39 -0.87 1.12 -1.95
C ASP A 39 -0.10 0.27 -0.95
N VAL A 40 -0.68 -0.84 -0.50
CA VAL A 40 0.03 -1.91 0.23
C VAL A 40 0.17 -3.09 -0.70
N ILE A 41 1.41 -3.49 -0.99
CA ILE A 41 1.75 -4.47 -2.02
C ILE A 41 2.49 -5.63 -1.39
N ASN A 42 2.02 -6.86 -1.58
CA ASN A 42 2.80 -8.06 -1.29
C ASN A 42 3.84 -8.26 -2.41
N ILE A 43 5.12 -8.06 -2.08
CA ILE A 43 6.23 -8.12 -3.04
C ILE A 43 6.39 -9.54 -3.61
N GLU A 44 6.22 -10.59 -2.78
CA GLU A 44 6.39 -11.97 -3.23
C GLU A 44 5.30 -12.38 -4.23
N SER A 45 4.05 -11.99 -3.94
CA SER A 45 2.92 -12.20 -4.82
C SER A 45 3.09 -11.50 -6.18
N GLU A 46 3.61 -10.28 -6.19
CA GLU A 46 3.93 -9.55 -7.43
C GLU A 46 5.06 -10.22 -8.22
N LEU A 47 6.12 -10.66 -7.53
CA LEU A 47 7.24 -11.36 -8.18
C LEU A 47 6.81 -12.71 -8.79
N ALA A 48 5.90 -13.44 -8.14
CA ALA A 48 5.35 -14.68 -8.67
C ALA A 48 4.62 -14.48 -10.00
N VAL A 49 3.87 -13.38 -10.15
CA VAL A 49 3.20 -13.01 -11.41
C VAL A 49 4.19 -12.72 -12.53
N ILE A 50 5.28 -12.02 -12.21
CA ILE A 50 6.30 -11.69 -13.20
C ILE A 50 6.98 -12.99 -13.70
N ARG A 51 7.28 -13.91 -12.79
CA ARG A 51 7.86 -15.22 -13.13
C ARG A 51 6.92 -16.05 -14.00
N SER A 52 5.62 -16.09 -13.69
CA SER A 52 4.64 -16.85 -14.49
C SER A 52 4.45 -16.25 -15.89
N LYS A 53 4.38 -14.91 -16.02
CA LYS A 53 4.31 -14.21 -17.32
C LYS A 53 5.55 -14.44 -18.19
N THR A 54 6.74 -14.48 -17.59
CA THR A 54 8.00 -14.73 -18.31
C THR A 54 8.06 -16.16 -18.86
N SER A 55 7.59 -17.15 -18.09
CA SER A 55 7.48 -18.55 -18.53
C SER A 55 6.44 -18.74 -19.64
N ALA A 56 5.30 -18.05 -19.58
CA ALA A 56 4.27 -18.09 -20.63
C ALA A 56 4.74 -17.45 -21.95
N LYS A 57 5.56 -16.40 -21.89
CA LYS A 57 6.12 -15.74 -23.09
C LYS A 57 7.18 -16.60 -23.77
N ALA A 58 7.95 -17.40 -23.02
CA ALA A 58 8.91 -18.37 -23.55
C ALA A 58 8.23 -19.53 -24.30
N ARG A 59 6.97 -19.87 -23.98
CA ARG A 59 6.20 -20.92 -24.65
C ARG A 59 5.48 -20.48 -25.93
N LYS A 60 5.52 -19.18 -26.30
CA LYS A 60 4.84 -18.65 -27.50
C LYS A 60 5.69 -18.66 -28.78
N GLY A 61 6.64 -19.58 -28.88
CA GLY A 61 7.32 -19.94 -30.13
C GLY A 61 6.89 -21.34 -30.58
N SER A 62 5.98 -21.40 -31.56
CA SER A 62 5.61 -22.54 -32.43
C SER A 62 4.11 -22.88 -32.49
N SER A 63 3.58 -22.80 -33.73
CA SER A 63 2.46 -23.51 -34.39
C SER A 63 0.97 -23.25 -34.05
N SER A 64 0.31 -22.53 -34.98
CA SER A 64 -0.87 -22.87 -35.84
C SER A 64 -2.11 -23.66 -35.37
N THR A 65 -3.30 -23.05 -35.63
CA THR A 65 -4.66 -23.59 -35.99
C THR A 65 -5.34 -24.60 -35.04
N SER A 66 -6.65 -24.58 -34.72
CA SER A 66 -7.87 -24.40 -35.54
C SER A 66 -9.10 -23.98 -34.69
N LYS A 67 -10.19 -23.56 -35.37
CA LYS A 67 -11.49 -23.11 -34.82
C LYS A 67 -12.36 -24.24 -34.23
N ASP A 68 -13.36 -23.78 -33.46
CA ASP A 68 -14.66 -24.36 -33.10
C ASP A 68 -14.80 -25.04 -31.73
N GLY A 69 -15.65 -24.44 -30.89
CA GLY A 69 -16.07 -24.95 -29.59
C GLY A 69 -16.74 -23.87 -28.73
N VAL A 70 -18.08 -23.90 -28.67
CA VAL A 70 -18.94 -23.02 -27.85
C VAL A 70 -18.60 -23.18 -26.35
N PRO A 71 -18.50 -22.11 -25.53
CA PRO A 71 -18.45 -22.30 -24.08
C PRO A 71 -19.86 -22.15 -23.48
N ALA A 72 -20.33 -23.25 -22.90
CA ALA A 72 -21.52 -23.31 -22.05
C ALA A 72 -21.15 -23.08 -20.57
N ALA A 73 -22.14 -22.55 -19.85
CA ALA A 73 -22.35 -22.58 -18.39
C ALA A 73 -21.33 -21.86 -17.49
N GLY A 74 -21.87 -20.91 -16.73
CA GLY A 74 -21.19 -20.07 -15.75
C GLY A 74 -20.23 -20.85 -14.86
N THR A 75 -18.95 -20.63 -15.11
CA THR A 75 -17.90 -20.78 -14.11
C THR A 75 -17.54 -19.35 -13.76
N GLU A 76 -17.90 -18.93 -12.54
CA GLU A 76 -17.41 -17.67 -12.00
C GLU A 76 -15.89 -17.77 -11.96
N ILE A 77 -15.22 -17.17 -12.95
CA ILE A 77 -13.78 -16.98 -12.95
C ILE A 77 -13.52 -15.96 -11.85
N LEU A 78 -13.36 -16.45 -10.61
CA LEU A 78 -12.78 -15.68 -9.53
C LEU A 78 -11.37 -15.32 -10.00
N ASP A 79 -11.17 -14.06 -10.38
CA ASP A 79 -9.89 -13.53 -10.82
C ASP A 79 -8.87 -13.72 -9.68
N GLU A 80 -7.98 -14.69 -9.82
CA GLU A 80 -6.86 -14.94 -8.88
C GLU A 80 -5.89 -13.74 -8.80
N ASN A 81 -6.07 -12.69 -9.62
CA ASN A 81 -5.40 -11.40 -9.42
C ASN A 81 -6.00 -10.52 -8.33
N ALA A 82 -7.18 -10.85 -7.79
CA ALA A 82 -7.98 -9.91 -7.00
C ALA A 82 -7.37 -9.48 -5.65
N ARG A 83 -6.27 -10.08 -5.15
CA ARG A 83 -5.75 -9.75 -3.81
C ARG A 83 -4.22 -9.66 -3.70
N LYS A 84 -3.57 -8.96 -4.62
CA LYS A 84 -2.13 -8.66 -4.53
C LYS A 84 -1.82 -7.32 -3.87
N ARG A 85 -2.79 -6.40 -3.93
CA ARG A 85 -2.62 -5.00 -3.53
C ARG A 85 -3.86 -4.52 -2.79
N LEU A 86 -3.63 -3.82 -1.69
CA LEU A 86 -4.64 -3.02 -1.02
C LEU A 86 -4.51 -1.58 -1.50
N HIS A 87 -5.59 -1.01 -2.02
CA HIS A 87 -5.67 0.38 -2.44
C HIS A 87 -6.40 1.20 -1.38
N LEU A 88 -5.67 2.04 -0.66
CA LEU A 88 -6.24 2.97 0.32
C LEU A 88 -6.52 4.30 -0.40
N ASP A 89 -7.63 4.33 -1.14
CA ASP A 89 -8.08 5.48 -1.93
C ASP A 89 -9.13 6.32 -1.19
N TYR A 90 -9.60 7.39 -1.82
CA TYR A 90 -10.58 8.29 -1.24
C TYR A 90 -11.89 7.60 -0.81
N SER A 91 -12.30 6.51 -1.46
CA SER A 91 -13.54 5.79 -1.14
C SER A 91 -13.52 5.13 0.24
N VAL A 92 -12.32 4.78 0.75
CA VAL A 92 -12.11 4.24 2.10
C VAL A 92 -11.60 5.30 3.08
N GLY A 93 -11.77 6.58 2.75
CA GLY A 93 -11.31 7.71 3.56
C GLY A 93 -9.85 8.12 3.31
N GLY A 94 -9.27 7.70 2.19
CA GLY A 94 -7.93 8.07 1.71
C GLY A 94 -7.73 9.55 1.43
N HIS A 95 -6.52 9.89 0.99
CA HIS A 95 -6.16 11.29 0.84
C HIS A 95 -6.91 11.93 -0.34
N ALA A 96 -7.35 13.18 -0.14
CA ALA A 96 -8.04 13.96 -1.19
C ALA A 96 -7.07 14.61 -2.20
N ALA A 97 -5.76 14.49 -1.95
CA ALA A 97 -4.68 15.01 -2.78
C ALA A 97 -3.43 14.15 -2.58
N ALA A 98 -2.38 14.42 -3.37
CA ALA A 98 -1.12 13.67 -3.35
C ALA A 98 -0.61 13.31 -1.95
N VAL A 99 -0.26 12.04 -1.76
CA VAL A 99 0.44 11.56 -0.56
C VAL A 99 1.91 11.89 -0.71
N SER A 100 2.50 12.53 0.29
CA SER A 100 3.91 12.94 0.28
C SER A 100 4.82 11.94 0.97
N CYS A 101 4.32 11.25 2.00
CA CYS A 101 5.11 10.37 2.83
C CYS A 101 4.26 9.25 3.42
N VAL A 102 4.92 8.13 3.72
CA VAL A 102 4.33 6.97 4.39
C VAL A 102 5.37 6.30 5.29
N ALA A 103 4.94 5.72 6.40
CA ALA A 103 5.77 4.95 7.32
C ALA A 103 4.97 3.86 8.03
N PHE A 104 5.66 2.85 8.56
CA PHE A 104 5.10 1.89 9.50
C PHE A 104 5.19 2.42 10.94
N SER A 105 4.24 2.05 11.80
CA SER A 105 4.34 2.34 13.22
C SER A 105 5.47 1.55 13.87
N LEU A 106 6.33 2.27 14.59
CA LEU A 106 7.39 1.69 15.42
C LEU A 106 6.97 1.46 16.89
N PHE A 107 5.81 1.99 17.27
CA PHE A 107 5.21 1.85 18.60
C PHE A 107 4.15 0.73 18.63
N GLY A 108 3.77 0.31 19.83
CA GLY A 108 2.80 -0.77 20.03
C GLY A 108 3.27 -2.10 19.41
N GLU A 109 2.35 -2.80 18.76
CA GLU A 109 2.70 -3.91 17.87
C GLU A 109 3.34 -3.33 16.60
N LYS A 110 4.67 -3.44 16.50
CA LYS A 110 5.46 -2.87 15.40
C LYS A 110 4.91 -3.32 14.04
N GLY A 111 4.89 -2.41 13.08
CA GLY A 111 4.43 -2.71 11.72
C GLY A 111 2.91 -2.91 11.57
N LYS A 112 2.13 -2.91 12.66
CA LYS A 112 0.67 -3.07 12.60
C LYS A 112 -0.02 -1.93 11.87
N LEU A 113 0.41 -0.70 12.11
CA LEU A 113 -0.21 0.48 11.53
C LEU A 113 0.64 1.05 10.40
N ILE A 114 -0.05 1.55 9.39
CA ILE A 114 0.54 2.37 8.33
C ILE A 114 0.13 3.82 8.60
N ILE A 115 1.07 4.75 8.47
CA ILE A 115 0.83 6.18 8.66
C ILE A 115 1.20 6.92 7.40
N SER A 116 0.30 7.72 6.85
CA SER A 116 0.51 8.51 5.63
C SER A 116 0.22 9.99 5.84
N GLY A 117 0.99 10.85 5.19
CA GLY A 117 0.80 12.29 5.20
C GLY A 117 0.68 12.84 3.77
N GLY A 118 -0.15 13.86 3.57
CA GLY A 118 -0.45 14.36 2.23
C GLY A 118 -0.60 15.87 2.06
N ASN A 119 -0.78 16.26 0.79
CA ASN A 119 -1.08 17.63 0.35
C ASN A 119 -2.47 18.09 0.77
N ASP A 120 -3.35 17.17 1.14
CA ASP A 120 -4.68 17.46 1.70
C ASP A 120 -4.62 17.96 3.15
N LYS A 121 -3.40 18.13 3.69
CA LYS A 121 -3.14 18.62 5.04
C LYS A 121 -3.66 17.65 6.10
N SER A 122 -3.63 16.36 5.83
CA SER A 122 -3.99 15.35 6.80
C SER A 122 -2.86 14.35 7.04
N VAL A 123 -2.85 13.77 8.23
CA VAL A 123 -2.17 12.51 8.51
C VAL A 123 -3.23 11.44 8.74
N LYS A 124 -3.10 10.31 8.05
CA LYS A 124 -4.01 9.17 8.16
C LYS A 124 -3.28 7.98 8.75
N VAL A 125 -3.96 7.26 9.62
CA VAL A 125 -3.46 6.07 10.30
C VAL A 125 -4.36 4.91 9.91
N TRP A 126 -3.76 3.84 9.42
CA TRP A 126 -4.42 2.70 8.81
C TRP A 126 -4.12 1.44 9.61
N ASP A 127 -5.14 0.69 9.99
CA ASP A 127 -4.99 -0.64 10.57
C ASP A 127 -5.25 -1.69 9.48
N CYS A 128 -4.15 -2.19 8.91
CA CYS A 128 -4.20 -3.17 7.83
C CYS A 128 -4.06 -4.61 8.34
N SER A 129 -4.13 -4.85 9.66
CA SER A 129 -4.05 -6.20 10.23
C SER A 129 -5.16 -7.14 9.73
N LYS A 130 -6.31 -6.59 9.34
CA LYS A 130 -7.44 -7.33 8.76
C LYS A 130 -7.21 -7.75 7.30
N TYR A 131 -6.09 -7.38 6.67
CA TYR A 131 -5.79 -7.68 5.25
C TYR A 131 -5.39 -9.15 5.00
N ASP A 132 -5.49 -10.03 5.99
CA ASP A 132 -4.99 -11.42 5.95
C ASP A 132 -5.86 -12.41 5.14
N GLY A 133 -6.33 -12.01 3.96
CA GLY A 133 -6.91 -12.91 2.95
C GLY A 133 -8.30 -13.50 3.25
N ALA A 134 -8.90 -13.24 4.41
CA ALA A 134 -10.27 -13.67 4.70
C ALA A 134 -11.29 -12.93 3.81
N VAL A 135 -12.21 -13.70 3.23
CA VAL A 135 -13.31 -13.20 2.39
C VAL A 135 -14.11 -12.15 3.17
N GLN A 136 -14.02 -10.88 2.78
CA GLN A 136 -14.95 -9.85 3.26
C GLN A 136 -16.23 -9.90 2.42
N THR A 137 -17.21 -10.64 2.92
CA THR A 137 -18.63 -10.40 2.63
C THR A 137 -19.14 -9.34 3.60
N GLY A 138 -18.85 -8.06 3.33
CA GLY A 138 -19.41 -6.95 4.10
C GLY A 138 -18.59 -5.68 4.05
N GLY A 139 -19.23 -4.59 3.58
CA GLY A 139 -18.92 -3.18 3.88
C GLY A 139 -17.44 -2.75 3.94
N ASN A 140 -16.99 -2.14 2.84
CA ASN A 140 -15.72 -1.46 2.66
C ASN A 140 -15.56 -0.21 3.60
N SER A 141 -15.36 -0.34 4.92
CA SER A 141 -15.17 0.87 5.77
C SER A 141 -14.63 0.69 7.21
N ASP A 142 -13.51 -0.02 7.44
CA ASP A 142 -12.88 0.02 8.79
C ASP A 142 -11.35 -0.19 8.78
N VAL A 143 -10.68 0.39 7.77
CA VAL A 143 -9.21 0.37 7.65
C VAL A 143 -8.60 1.69 8.12
N LEU A 144 -9.28 2.82 7.87
CA LEU A 144 -8.87 4.12 8.39
C LEU A 144 -9.19 4.20 9.89
N ARG A 145 -8.15 4.14 10.72
CA ARG A 145 -8.25 4.21 12.17
C ARG A 145 -8.35 5.66 12.66
N LEU A 146 -7.54 6.56 12.11
CA LEU A 146 -7.48 7.95 12.55
C LEU A 146 -7.20 8.91 11.38
N ASN A 147 -7.82 10.08 11.43
CA ASN A 147 -7.57 11.20 10.52
C ASN A 147 -7.24 12.47 11.30
N ILE A 148 -5.99 12.91 11.23
CA ILE A 148 -5.50 14.12 11.91
C ILE A 148 -5.43 15.26 10.90
N ASN A 149 -6.30 16.26 11.03
CA ASN A 149 -6.29 17.42 10.16
C ASN A 149 -5.29 18.48 10.64
N LEU A 150 -4.48 18.99 9.71
CA LEU A 150 -3.44 19.97 9.92
C LEU A 150 -3.74 21.26 9.15
N SER A 151 -3.03 22.33 9.49
CA SER A 151 -3.15 23.61 8.78
C SER A 151 -2.33 23.70 7.49
N LYS A 152 -1.35 22.80 7.32
CA LYS A 152 -0.39 22.79 6.21
C LYS A 152 -0.19 21.38 5.67
N LYS A 153 0.28 21.33 4.42
CA LYS A 153 0.69 20.09 3.76
C LYS A 153 1.77 19.40 4.59
N VAL A 154 1.66 18.08 4.73
CA VAL A 154 2.72 17.25 5.31
C VAL A 154 3.83 17.05 4.28
N ASN A 155 5.09 17.08 4.69
CA ASN A 155 6.22 16.70 3.84
C ASN A 155 6.86 15.41 4.33
N TRP A 156 7.12 15.32 5.64
CA TRP A 156 7.73 14.16 6.27
C TRP A 156 7.05 13.82 7.58
N LEU A 157 7.14 12.55 7.96
CA LEU A 157 6.71 12.05 9.24
C LEU A 157 7.67 10.96 9.72
N CYS A 158 7.73 10.73 11.03
CA CYS A 158 8.38 9.58 11.60
C CYS A 158 7.71 9.19 12.93
N THR A 159 7.90 7.93 13.31
CA THR A 159 7.50 7.40 14.62
C THR A 159 8.73 6.99 15.41
N THR A 160 8.62 6.95 16.73
CA THR A 160 9.69 6.47 17.60
C THR A 160 9.34 5.07 18.14
N PRO A 161 10.33 4.17 18.32
CA PRO A 161 10.14 2.88 18.97
C PRO A 161 10.01 3.09 20.49
N THR A 162 8.86 3.61 20.91
CA THR A 162 8.54 3.93 22.30
C THR A 162 7.16 3.37 22.65
N ASP A 163 6.91 3.13 23.94
CA ASP A 163 5.57 2.70 24.41
C ASP A 163 4.50 3.78 24.19
N SER A 164 4.92 5.04 24.04
CA SER A 164 4.03 6.13 23.65
C SER A 164 3.81 6.11 22.13
N GLU A 165 2.54 6.16 21.74
CA GLU A 165 2.07 6.21 20.35
C GLU A 165 2.32 7.61 19.73
N ASN A 166 3.59 8.01 19.70
CA ASN A 166 4.01 9.32 19.25
C ASN A 166 4.26 9.33 17.74
N LEU A 167 3.73 10.37 17.10
CA LEU A 167 3.92 10.69 15.70
C LEU A 167 4.56 12.07 15.59
N VAL A 168 5.73 12.14 14.97
CA VAL A 168 6.39 13.41 14.66
C VAL A 168 6.08 13.77 13.20
N VAL A 169 5.63 15.01 12.98
CA VAL A 169 5.24 15.53 11.67
C VAL A 169 6.03 16.79 11.35
N CYS A 170 6.60 16.81 10.15
CA CYS A 170 7.18 17.98 9.52
C CYS A 170 6.28 18.40 8.36
N ASP A 171 5.50 19.45 8.59
CA ASP A 171 4.69 20.09 7.55
C ASP A 171 5.47 21.23 6.87
N THR A 172 4.82 21.98 5.98
CA THR A 172 5.45 23.15 5.34
C THR A 172 5.57 24.37 6.27
N THR A 173 5.42 24.22 7.58
CA THR A 173 5.74 25.29 8.56
C THR A 173 7.23 25.25 8.92
N LYS A 174 7.65 26.15 9.82
CA LYS A 174 9.02 26.21 10.34
C LYS A 174 9.20 25.40 11.63
N VAL A 175 8.20 24.61 12.04
CA VAL A 175 8.21 23.89 13.32
C VAL A 175 7.95 22.40 13.11
N VAL A 176 8.60 21.59 13.93
CA VAL A 176 8.31 20.16 14.07
C VAL A 176 7.19 20.01 15.10
N LYS A 177 6.20 19.17 14.80
CA LYS A 177 5.05 18.94 15.69
C LYS A 177 5.00 17.47 16.09
N ALA A 178 4.71 17.20 17.36
CA ALA A 178 4.46 15.85 17.85
C ALA A 178 2.96 15.70 18.15
N TYR A 179 2.41 14.55 17.78
CA TYR A 179 1.04 14.15 18.04
C TYR A 179 1.04 12.80 18.76
N SER A 180 -0.02 12.53 19.50
CA SER A 180 -0.31 11.19 20.01
C SER A 180 -1.40 10.55 19.15
N VAL A 181 -1.27 9.25 18.89
CA VAL A 181 -2.12 8.48 17.97
C VAL A 181 -3.16 7.60 18.73
N SER A 182 -3.23 7.73 20.06
CA SER A 182 -4.12 6.99 20.96
C SER A 182 -5.60 7.32 20.81
#